data_AF-A0A359EVI9-F1
#
_entry.id   AF-A0A359EVI9-F1
#
_cell.length_a   1.000
_cell.length_b   1.000
_cell.length_c   1.000
_cell.angle_alpha   90.00
_cell.angle_beta   90.00
_cell.angle_gamma   90.00
#
_symmetry.space_group_name_H-M   'P 1'
#
loop_
_entity.id
_entity.type
_entity.pdbx_description
1 polymer ?
#
loop_
_entity_poly.entity_id
_entity_poly.type
_entity_poly.pdbx_seq_one_letter_code
_entity_poly.pdbx_strand_id
1 'polypeptide(L)'
;DKYKAPPQRARFHAAVTDITLLKDRQPFKEMPERYTIFITEEDKFGKGLPMYHVENKIAELNDEPFQDGGHIIYVNGEFRDL
;
A
#
# COMPACT_ATOMS: atom_id res chain seq x y z
N ASP A 1 11.99 15.07 -0.81
CA ASP A 1 12.17 13.66 -1.18
C ASP A 1 11.70 12.68 -0.10
N LYS A 2 12.38 12.55 1.06
CA LYS A 2 11.95 11.67 2.19
C LYS A 2 10.50 11.87 2.68
N TYR A 3 9.98 13.10 2.56
CA TYR A 3 8.65 13.49 3.00
C TYR A 3 7.52 13.09 2.03
N LYS A 4 7.83 12.67 0.79
CA LYS A 4 6.83 12.27 -0.22
C LYS A 4 6.49 10.78 -0.19
N ALA A 5 6.75 10.12 0.95
CA ALA A 5 6.48 8.70 1.20
C ALA A 5 6.90 7.80 0.00
N PRO A 6 8.19 7.72 -0.35
CA PRO A 6 8.61 7.01 -1.55
C PRO A 6 8.24 5.51 -1.49
N PRO A 7 8.09 4.80 -2.63
CA PRO A 7 7.68 3.39 -2.65
C PRO A 7 8.53 2.47 -1.75
N GLN A 8 9.82 2.79 -1.57
CA GLN A 8 10.74 2.06 -0.69
C GLN A 8 10.31 2.15 0.79
N ARG A 9 9.78 3.30 1.23
CA ARG A 9 9.21 3.47 2.58
C ARG A 9 7.95 2.64 2.74
N ALA A 10 7.10 2.58 1.71
CA ALA A 10 5.92 1.72 1.72
C ALA A 10 6.31 0.24 1.85
N ARG A 11 7.27 -0.22 1.05
CA ARG A 11 7.81 -1.59 1.14
C ARG A 11 8.39 -1.91 2.52
N PHE A 12 9.16 -0.98 3.09
CA PHE A 12 9.75 -1.17 4.43
C PHE A 12 8.68 -1.32 5.52
N HIS A 13 7.70 -0.41 5.57
CA HIS A 13 6.64 -0.48 6.56
C HIS A 13 5.73 -1.70 6.36
N ALA A 14 5.43 -2.07 5.11
CA ALA A 14 4.69 -3.29 4.81
C ALA A 14 5.38 -4.53 5.40
N ALA A 15 6.67 -4.71 5.12
CA ALA A 15 7.43 -5.85 5.64
C ALA A 15 7.48 -5.89 7.18
N VAL A 16 7.69 -4.73 7.82
CA VAL A 16 7.68 -4.65 9.29
C VAL A 16 6.31 -5.03 9.85
N THR A 17 5.23 -4.52 9.27
CA THR A 17 3.86 -4.84 9.70
C THR A 17 3.56 -6.33 9.52
N ASP A 18 3.93 -6.92 8.40
CA ASP A 18 3.68 -8.35 8.14
C ASP A 18 4.42 -9.25 9.15
N ILE A 19 5.65 -8.90 9.52
CA ILE A 19 6.39 -9.58 10.60
C ILE A 19 5.66 -9.47 11.94
N THR A 20 5.06 -8.32 12.25
CA THR A 20 4.33 -8.13 13.52
C THR A 20 2.97 -8.83 13.55
N LEU A 21 2.33 -9.03 12.39
CA LEU A 21 1.02 -9.68 12.28
C LEU A 21 1.11 -11.21 12.31
N LEU A 22 2.24 -11.77 11.92
CA LEU A 22 2.46 -13.21 11.89
C LEU A 22 2.61 -13.76 13.32
N LYS A 23 1.66 -14.59 13.75
CA LYS A 23 1.75 -15.31 15.03
C LYS A 23 2.63 -16.56 14.88
N ASP A 24 3.21 -17.03 15.99
CA ASP A 24 4.01 -18.25 15.98
C ASP A 24 3.20 -19.43 15.42
N ARG A 25 3.78 -20.14 14.45
CA ARG A 25 3.19 -21.29 13.73
C ARG A 25 1.88 -21.00 12.98
N GLN A 26 1.52 -19.74 12.74
CA GLN A 26 0.35 -19.39 11.93
C GLN A 26 0.57 -19.76 10.45
N PRO A 27 -0.39 -20.41 9.78
CA PRO A 27 -0.35 -20.60 8.33
C PRO A 27 -0.39 -19.26 7.60
N PHE A 28 0.49 -19.05 6.61
CA PHE A 28 0.53 -17.80 5.84
C PHE A 28 -0.81 -17.45 5.16
N LYS A 29 -1.57 -18.47 4.72
CA LYS A 29 -2.90 -18.28 4.12
C LYS A 29 -3.96 -17.71 5.07
N GLU A 30 -3.68 -17.73 6.38
CA GLU A 30 -4.55 -17.19 7.43
C GLU A 30 -4.05 -15.83 7.93
N MET A 31 -3.00 -15.25 7.32
CA MET A 31 -2.57 -13.90 7.65
C MET A 31 -3.69 -12.90 7.33
N PRO A 32 -3.97 -11.93 8.21
CA PRO A 32 -4.96 -10.91 7.94
C PRO A 32 -4.51 -10.03 6.77
N GLU A 33 -5.47 -9.41 6.07
CA GLU A 33 -5.15 -8.36 5.11
C GLU A 33 -4.49 -7.17 5.80
N ARG A 34 -3.51 -6.59 5.13
CA ARG A 34 -2.70 -5.47 5.63
C ARG A 34 -2.90 -4.24 4.76
N TYR A 35 -3.34 -3.16 5.38
CA TYR A 35 -3.44 -1.83 4.75
C TYR A 35 -2.34 -0.91 5.25
N THR A 36 -1.45 -0.46 4.36
CA THR A 36 -0.49 0.61 4.64
C THR A 36 -0.99 1.92 4.05
N ILE A 37 -1.42 2.85 4.90
CA ILE A 37 -1.99 4.13 4.47
C ILE A 37 -0.98 5.26 4.67
N PHE A 38 -0.62 5.95 3.58
CA PHE A 38 0.17 7.17 3.58
C PHE A 38 -0.73 8.36 3.32
N ILE A 39 -0.86 9.25 4.29
CA ILE A 39 -1.48 10.56 4.09
C ILE A 39 -0.35 11.52 3.71
N THR A 40 -0.42 12.09 2.51
CA THR A 40 0.57 13.04 2.01
C THR A 40 -0.02 14.45 1.94
N GLU A 41 0.79 15.48 2.25
CA GLU A 41 0.33 16.87 2.16
C GLU A 41 -0.02 17.26 0.72
N GLU A 42 0.78 16.80 -0.24
CA GLU A 42 0.61 17.06 -1.67
C GLU A 42 0.00 15.86 -2.40
N ASP A 43 -0.51 16.07 -3.62
CA ASP A 43 -0.80 14.99 -4.55
C ASP A 43 0.50 14.34 -5.03
N LYS A 44 0.88 13.25 -4.37
CA LYS A 44 2.08 12.47 -4.68
C LYS A 44 2.20 12.11 -6.17
N PHE A 45 1.10 11.82 -6.85
CA PHE A 45 1.10 11.35 -8.24
C PHE A 45 0.68 12.42 -9.24
N GLY A 46 0.18 13.57 -8.77
CA GLY A 46 -0.25 14.70 -9.58
C GLY A 46 -1.37 14.33 -10.55
N LYS A 47 -2.33 13.50 -10.13
CA LYS A 47 -3.49 13.09 -10.95
C LYS A 47 -4.82 13.67 -10.47
N GLY A 48 -4.82 14.45 -9.39
CA GLY A 48 -6.01 15.09 -8.83
C GLY A 48 -7.02 14.11 -8.22
N LEU A 49 -6.61 12.87 -7.90
CA LEU A 49 -7.49 11.89 -7.26
C LEU A 49 -7.41 12.03 -5.74
N PRO A 50 -8.50 11.76 -5.00
CA PRO A 50 -8.48 11.80 -3.53
C PRO A 50 -7.59 10.72 -2.92
N MET A 51 -7.43 9.59 -3.61
CA MET A 51 -6.55 8.51 -3.17
C MET A 51 -6.09 7.62 -4.32
N TYR A 52 -5.01 6.88 -4.08
CA TYR A 52 -4.38 5.95 -5.01
C TYR A 52 -4.17 4.60 -4.33
N HIS A 53 -4.70 3.54 -4.93
CA HIS A 53 -4.46 2.16 -4.50
C HIS A 53 -3.29 1.58 -5.28
N VAL A 54 -2.36 0.97 -4.57
CA VAL A 54 -1.23 0.26 -5.14
C VAL A 54 -1.34 -1.20 -4.71
N GLU A 55 -1.50 -2.07 -5.72
CA GLU A 55 -1.71 -3.50 -5.58
C GLU A 55 -0.60 -4.26 -6.32
N ASN A 56 -0.23 -5.43 -5.80
CA ASN A 56 0.63 -6.37 -6.50
C ASN A 56 -0.16 -7.09 -7.62
N LYS A 57 0.51 -7.31 -8.76
CA LYS A 57 -0.09 -7.88 -9.96
C LYS A 57 0.84 -8.90 -10.60
N ILE A 58 0.27 -9.82 -11.37
CA ILE A 58 0.99 -10.83 -12.13
C ILE A 58 1.19 -10.30 -13.55
N ALA A 59 2.41 -9.86 -13.85
CA ALA A 59 2.72 -9.17 -15.11
C ALA A 59 2.47 -10.05 -16.34
N GLU A 60 2.75 -11.35 -16.25
CA GLU A 60 2.59 -12.32 -17.32
C GLU A 60 1.13 -12.69 -17.59
N LEU A 61 0.22 -12.36 -16.67
CA LEU A 61 -1.21 -12.65 -16.76
C LEU A 61 -2.02 -11.37 -16.94
N ASN A 62 -1.60 -10.50 -17.87
CA ASN A 62 -2.28 -9.24 -18.18
C ASN A 62 -2.59 -8.40 -16.92
N ASP A 63 -1.62 -8.29 -16.02
CA ASP A 63 -1.76 -7.51 -14.78
C ASP A 63 -2.90 -8.01 -13.87
N GLU A 64 -3.20 -9.32 -13.88
CA GLU A 64 -4.14 -9.94 -12.93
C GLU A 64 -3.73 -9.66 -11.48
N PRO A 65 -4.68 -9.37 -10.57
CA PRO A 65 -4.36 -9.12 -9.16
C PRO A 65 -3.69 -10.33 -8.51
N PHE A 66 -2.59 -10.11 -7.78
CA PHE A 66 -1.89 -11.19 -7.09
C PHE A 66 -2.64 -11.68 -5.83
N GLN A 67 -3.46 -10.83 -5.23
CA GLN A 67 -4.32 -11.15 -4.07
C GLN A 67 -3.55 -11.69 -2.84
N ASP A 68 -2.41 -11.10 -2.51
CA ASP A 68 -1.63 -11.45 -1.31
C ASP A 68 -2.15 -10.81 -0.01
N GLY A 69 -3.29 -10.14 -0.05
CA GLY A 69 -3.86 -9.38 1.08
C GLY A 69 -3.07 -8.11 1.41
N GLY A 70 -2.13 -7.72 0.55
CA GLY A 70 -1.24 -6.60 0.78
C GLY A 70 -1.67 -5.33 0.03
N HIS A 71 -2.29 -4.39 0.75
CA HIS A 71 -2.75 -3.12 0.19
C HIS A 71 -1.87 -1.93 0.61
N ILE A 72 -1.60 -1.02 -0.32
CA ILE A 72 -0.98 0.29 -0.04
C ILE A 72 -1.89 1.39 -0.59
N ILE A 73 -2.22 2.37 0.26
CA ILE A 73 -3.08 3.50 -0.11
C ILE A 73 -2.29 4.79 0.11
N TYR A 74 -2.26 5.65 -0.92
CA TYR A 74 -1.81 7.04 -0.79
C TYR A 74 -3.03 7.94 -0.81
N VAL A 75 -3.26 8.66 0.27
CA VAL A 75 -4.30 9.67 0.40
C VAL A 75 -3.71 11.03 0.05
N ASN A 76 -4.38 11.70 -0.87
CA ASN A 76 -4.01 13.03 -1.36
C ASN A 76 -4.56 14.12 -0.42
N GLY A 77 -3.68 14.78 0.34
CA GLY A 77 -4.05 15.89 1.24
C GLY A 77 -4.31 17.23 0.55
N GLU A 78 -3.95 17.37 -0.74
CA GLU A 78 -4.28 18.55 -1.55
C GLU A 78 -5.71 18.51 -2.10
N PHE A 79 -6.39 17.36 -2.01
CA PHE A 79 -7.75 17.22 -2.53
C PHE A 79 -8.73 18.08 -1.72
N ARG A 80 -9.47 18.96 -2.40
CA ARG A 80 -10.38 19.94 -1.76
C ARG A 80 -11.86 19.79 -2.15
N ASP A 81 -12.20 18.86 -3.04
CA ASP A 81 -13.60 18.68 -3.44
C ASP A 81 -14.37 17.89 -2.37
N LEU A 82 -15.40 18.53 -1.81
CA LEU A 82 -16.41 17.95 -0.92
C LEU A 82 -17.81 18.32 -1.43
#